data_AF-A0A368KH06-F1
#
_entry.id   AF-A0A368KH06-F1
#
_cell.length_a   1.000
_cell.length_b   1.000
_cell.length_c   1.000
_cell.angle_alpha   90.00
_cell.angle_beta   90.00
_cell.angle_gamma   90.00
#
_symmetry.space_group_name_H-M   'P 1'
#
loop_
_entity.id
_entity.type
_entity.pdbx_description
1 polymer ?
#
loop_
_entity_poly.entity_id
_entity_poly.type
_entity_poly.pdbx_seq_one_letter_code
_entity_poly.pdbx_strand_id
1 'polypeptide(L)'
;MTWLRRLLLLVAVLAVLVLGWMLFGSGGRPTPPAASKVAAATLRDPALIAKGNYLAIVGDCAGCHTAQGGARLAGGRSLPTPFGNIPVPNITPDRETGLGDWSFEDFWQALHSGKGRHGELLYPAFSYTSYTKVNRDDALAIFAWLQSLAPVRQPDMLPALAFPYSVRKSLAAWRALYFKEGEFKPDPAQSVEWNRGAYLVQGLGHCNECHAARDTLGGTPQDVHLTGGQIPMQNWYAPDLSTRRNGGLEGWSAQDIVDLLKTGQSGRGAAFGPMAAVVSGSTQHMTEADLQAVATYLQSLPPRAPVAEPSSPFDTKALTEQGGKVYAQHCAACHGKSGKGVAGVYPPLDGNSSVTEPTGINATRMVLLGGFTPVTAANQRPYSMPPFAQQLNDGEVAAVVTYIRRGWGNHASIVRAEDVSRYRHTPID
;
A
#
# COMPACT_ATOMS: atom_id res chain seq x y z
N MET A 1 -44.54 -23.56 11.38
CA MET A 1 -44.68 -22.97 10.02
C MET A 1 -43.56 -22.00 9.64
N THR A 2 -43.01 -21.20 10.56
CA THR A 2 -41.93 -20.23 10.28
C THR A 2 -40.58 -20.88 9.99
N TRP A 3 -40.24 -21.97 10.68
CA TRP A 3 -39.00 -22.72 10.45
C TRP A 3 -38.95 -23.40 9.08
N LEU A 4 -40.07 -24.01 8.64
CA LEU A 4 -40.17 -24.65 7.33
C LEU A 4 -40.03 -23.64 6.18
N ARG A 5 -40.61 -22.44 6.33
CA ARG A 5 -40.43 -21.34 5.36
C ARG A 5 -39.00 -20.82 5.30
N ARG A 6 -38.32 -20.70 6.45
CA ARG A 6 -36.90 -20.32 6.50
C ARG A 6 -36.00 -21.38 5.87
N LEU A 7 -36.27 -22.66 6.13
CA LEU A 7 -35.55 -23.78 5.52
C LEU A 7 -35.74 -23.80 3.99
N LEU A 8 -36.98 -23.63 3.51
CA LEU A 8 -37.27 -23.57 2.08
C LEU A 8 -36.62 -22.37 1.39
N LEU A 9 -36.58 -21.20 2.04
CA LEU A 9 -35.86 -20.03 1.54
C LEU A 9 -34.36 -20.28 1.47
N LEU A 10 -33.78 -20.92 2.49
CA LEU A 10 -32.35 -21.22 2.55
C LEU A 10 -31.96 -22.26 1.50
N VAL A 11 -32.80 -23.28 1.28
CA VAL A 11 -32.64 -24.27 0.20
C VAL A 11 -32.82 -23.61 -1.17
N ALA A 12 -33.77 -22.69 -1.35
CA ALA A 12 -33.95 -21.97 -2.61
C ALA A 12 -32.75 -21.07 -2.92
N VAL A 13 -32.21 -20.36 -1.92
CA VAL A 13 -30.99 -19.55 -2.07
C VAL A 13 -29.80 -20.43 -2.41
N LEU A 14 -29.59 -21.54 -1.69
CA LEU A 14 -28.54 -22.51 -2.00
C LEU A 14 -28.70 -23.11 -3.40
N ALA A 15 -29.93 -23.44 -3.81
CA ALA A 15 -30.21 -23.97 -5.14
C ALA A 15 -29.89 -22.93 -6.22
N VAL A 16 -30.24 -21.65 -6.04
CA VAL A 16 -29.87 -20.57 -6.97
C VAL A 16 -28.36 -20.33 -6.99
N LEU A 17 -27.68 -20.39 -5.85
CA LEU A 17 -26.23 -20.27 -5.77
C LEU A 17 -25.53 -21.46 -6.45
N VAL A 18 -26.03 -22.68 -6.30
CA VAL A 18 -25.53 -23.88 -6.97
C VAL A 18 -25.85 -23.86 -8.46
N LEU A 19 -27.04 -23.42 -8.87
CA LEU A 19 -27.42 -23.30 -10.28
C LEU A 19 -26.61 -22.20 -10.97
N GLY A 20 -26.38 -21.06 -10.29
CA GLY A 20 -25.47 -20.03 -10.73
C GLY A 20 -24.03 -20.54 -10.82
N TRP A 21 -23.58 -21.33 -9.83
CA TRP A 21 -22.28 -21.98 -9.88
C TRP A 21 -22.19 -23.07 -10.96
N MET A 22 -23.27 -23.75 -11.35
CA MET A 22 -23.22 -24.73 -12.43
C MET A 22 -23.29 -24.07 -13.82
N LEU A 23 -24.13 -23.06 -13.98
CA LEU A 23 -24.34 -22.35 -15.25
C LEU A 23 -23.17 -21.39 -15.57
N PHE A 24 -22.56 -20.79 -14.54
CA PHE A 24 -21.39 -19.90 -14.68
C PHE A 24 -20.08 -20.54 -14.20
N GLY A 25 -20.13 -21.76 -13.63
CA GLY A 25 -18.96 -22.46 -13.10
C GLY A 25 -18.52 -23.70 -13.89
N SER A 26 -18.93 -23.85 -15.15
CA SER A 26 -18.11 -24.58 -16.12
C SER A 26 -16.76 -23.85 -16.28
N GLY A 27 -15.64 -24.57 -16.12
CA GLY A 27 -14.31 -24.03 -16.41
C GLY A 27 -14.33 -23.54 -17.85
N GLY A 28 -14.39 -22.22 -18.04
CA GLY A 28 -14.23 -21.63 -19.36
C GLY A 28 -12.96 -22.22 -19.94
N ARG A 29 -13.05 -22.82 -21.12
CA ARG A 29 -11.85 -23.28 -21.83
C ARG A 29 -10.85 -22.11 -21.81
N PRO A 30 -9.57 -22.36 -21.51
CA PRO A 30 -8.54 -21.31 -21.57
C PRO A 30 -8.75 -20.50 -22.82
N THR A 31 -8.90 -19.17 -22.68
CA THR A 31 -9.00 -18.34 -23.87
C THR A 31 -7.65 -18.38 -24.58
N PRO A 32 -7.64 -18.49 -25.92
CA PRO A 32 -6.40 -18.33 -26.66
C PRO A 32 -5.74 -17.00 -26.30
N PRO A 33 -4.39 -16.93 -26.21
CA PRO A 33 -3.68 -15.67 -26.04
C PRO A 33 -4.11 -14.66 -27.10
N ALA A 34 -4.16 -13.38 -26.72
CA ALA A 34 -4.51 -12.34 -27.64
C ALA A 34 -3.44 -12.21 -28.74
N ALA A 35 -3.86 -12.02 -29.98
CA ALA A 35 -2.93 -11.75 -31.07
C ALA A 35 -2.30 -10.37 -30.87
N SER A 36 -0.97 -10.27 -31.03
CA SER A 36 -0.27 -8.98 -30.94
C SER A 36 -0.77 -8.04 -32.04
N LYS A 37 -1.27 -6.87 -31.65
CA LYS A 37 -1.60 -5.78 -32.57
C LYS A 37 -0.49 -4.72 -32.65
N VAL A 38 0.56 -4.89 -31.85
CA VAL A 38 1.72 -4.00 -31.80
C VAL A 38 2.85 -4.59 -32.62
N ALA A 39 3.46 -3.78 -33.48
CA ALA A 39 4.61 -4.20 -34.27
C ALA A 39 5.84 -4.37 -33.37
N ALA A 40 6.64 -5.43 -33.62
CA ALA A 40 7.87 -5.68 -32.86
C ALA A 40 8.87 -4.52 -32.93
N ALA A 41 8.88 -3.75 -34.02
CA ALA A 41 9.71 -2.56 -34.16
C ALA A 41 9.33 -1.46 -33.15
N THR A 42 8.04 -1.29 -32.85
CA THR A 42 7.56 -0.32 -31.86
C THR A 42 8.09 -0.64 -30.47
N LEU A 43 8.12 -1.92 -30.07
CA LEU A 43 8.64 -2.35 -28.77
C LEU A 43 10.15 -2.14 -28.60
N ARG A 44 10.87 -1.87 -29.70
CA ARG A 44 12.32 -1.61 -29.70
C ARG A 44 12.68 -0.13 -29.76
N ASP A 45 11.68 0.77 -29.76
CA ASP A 45 11.91 2.21 -29.75
C ASP A 45 12.58 2.63 -28.41
N PRO A 46 13.81 3.20 -28.44
CA PRO A 46 14.51 3.64 -27.24
C PRO A 46 13.74 4.65 -26.40
N ALA A 47 12.96 5.56 -27.03
CA ALA A 47 12.19 6.57 -26.31
C ALA A 47 11.03 5.94 -25.53
N LEU A 48 10.35 4.97 -26.16
CA LEU A 48 9.28 4.20 -25.54
C LEU A 48 9.81 3.36 -24.36
N ILE A 49 10.97 2.70 -24.54
CA ILE A 49 11.64 1.92 -23.49
C ILE A 49 12.05 2.81 -22.31
N ALA A 50 12.64 3.99 -22.57
CA ALA A 50 13.03 4.92 -21.52
C ALA A 50 11.82 5.42 -20.72
N LYS A 51 10.72 5.75 -21.40
CA LYS A 51 9.44 6.08 -20.76
C LYS A 51 8.91 4.91 -19.92
N GLY A 52 8.99 3.70 -20.45
CA GLY A 52 8.57 2.48 -19.77
C GLY A 52 9.33 2.20 -18.47
N ASN A 53 10.65 2.38 -18.50
CA ASN A 53 11.50 2.27 -17.31
C ASN A 53 11.04 3.24 -16.21
N TYR A 54 10.85 4.52 -16.56
CA TYR A 54 10.38 5.53 -15.62
C TYR A 54 9.04 5.14 -15.00
N LEU A 55 8.06 4.78 -15.85
CA LEU A 55 6.72 4.42 -15.38
C LEU A 55 6.69 3.12 -14.57
N ALA A 56 7.56 2.15 -14.86
CA ALA A 56 7.68 0.93 -14.05
C ALA A 56 8.30 1.18 -12.67
N ILE A 57 9.20 2.18 -12.56
CA ILE A 57 9.72 2.66 -11.28
C ILE A 57 8.63 3.38 -10.51
N VAL A 58 7.90 4.31 -11.14
CA VAL A 58 6.73 4.97 -10.54
C VAL A 58 5.65 3.97 -10.10
N GLY A 59 5.46 2.91 -10.88
CA GLY A 59 4.55 1.80 -10.60
C GLY A 59 4.96 0.90 -9.43
N ASP A 60 6.19 1.07 -8.94
CA ASP A 60 6.88 0.20 -7.98
C ASP A 60 6.86 -1.28 -8.38
N CYS A 61 6.99 -1.59 -9.67
CA CYS A 61 6.90 -2.97 -10.15
C CYS A 61 7.96 -3.87 -9.50
N ALA A 62 9.16 -3.31 -9.23
CA ALA A 62 10.26 -4.04 -8.61
C ALA A 62 10.02 -4.35 -7.12
N GLY A 63 9.25 -3.53 -6.40
CA GLY A 63 8.91 -3.75 -4.99
C GLY A 63 8.18 -5.08 -4.77
N CYS A 64 7.27 -5.43 -5.69
CA CYS A 64 6.58 -6.73 -5.67
C CYS A 64 7.34 -7.82 -6.43
N HIS A 65 7.82 -7.54 -7.65
CA HIS A 65 8.35 -8.58 -8.54
C HIS A 65 9.84 -8.90 -8.31
N THR A 66 10.42 -8.58 -7.15
CA THR A 66 11.83 -8.92 -6.85
C THR A 66 11.95 -9.55 -5.47
N ALA A 67 12.33 -10.83 -5.40
CA ALA A 67 12.66 -11.48 -4.14
C ALA A 67 13.92 -10.90 -3.48
N GLN A 68 14.01 -10.99 -2.15
CA GLN A 68 15.21 -10.60 -1.42
C GLN A 68 16.41 -11.45 -1.89
N GLY A 69 17.48 -10.79 -2.33
CA GLY A 69 18.64 -11.47 -2.94
C GLY A 69 18.37 -12.11 -4.30
N GLY A 70 17.16 -11.97 -4.85
CA GLY A 70 16.76 -12.49 -6.15
C GLY A 70 17.09 -11.54 -7.30
N ALA A 71 16.93 -12.03 -8.52
CA ALA A 71 17.07 -11.21 -9.71
C ALA A 71 15.91 -10.20 -9.82
N ARG A 72 16.24 -8.96 -10.22
CA ARG A 72 15.28 -7.88 -10.39
C ARG A 72 14.16 -8.30 -11.35
N LEU A 73 12.90 -8.11 -10.93
CA LEU A 73 11.69 -8.42 -11.70
C LEU A 73 11.43 -9.90 -12.00
N ALA A 74 12.26 -10.81 -11.48
CA ALA A 74 12.11 -12.25 -11.70
C ALA A 74 11.03 -12.89 -10.82
N GLY A 75 10.28 -12.13 -10.02
CA GLY A 75 9.27 -12.66 -9.10
C GLY A 75 9.90 -13.36 -7.90
N GLY A 76 9.30 -14.46 -7.45
CA GLY A 76 9.83 -15.32 -6.39
C GLY A 76 9.52 -14.85 -4.96
N ARG A 77 8.80 -13.73 -4.80
CA ARG A 77 8.21 -13.33 -3.51
C ARG A 77 6.90 -14.07 -3.26
N SER A 78 6.56 -14.23 -1.99
CA SER A 78 5.22 -14.63 -1.55
C SER A 78 4.62 -13.49 -0.75
N LEU A 79 3.54 -12.88 -1.24
CA LEU A 79 2.85 -11.78 -0.58
C LEU A 79 1.87 -12.35 0.45
N PRO A 80 2.07 -12.09 1.76
CA PRO A 80 1.12 -12.54 2.77
C PRO A 80 -0.16 -11.72 2.69
N THR A 81 -1.30 -12.40 2.72
CA THR A 81 -2.61 -11.76 2.86
C THR A 81 -3.40 -12.45 3.98
N PRO A 82 -4.44 -11.81 4.53
CA PRO A 82 -5.35 -12.46 5.48
C PRO A 82 -6.03 -13.74 4.93
N PHE A 83 -6.00 -13.94 3.62
CA PHE A 83 -6.65 -15.06 2.92
C PHE A 83 -5.68 -16.17 2.50
N GLY A 84 -4.38 -16.00 2.81
CA GLY A 84 -3.29 -16.88 2.42
C GLY A 84 -2.24 -16.16 1.58
N ASN A 85 -1.17 -16.88 1.24
CA ASN A 85 -0.03 -16.30 0.53
C ASN A 85 -0.26 -16.31 -0.98
N ILE A 86 0.02 -15.17 -1.62
CA ILE A 86 -0.09 -15.01 -3.08
C ILE A 86 1.32 -14.89 -3.67
N PRO A 87 1.74 -15.83 -4.53
CA PRO A 87 3.04 -15.78 -5.17
C PRO A 87 3.08 -14.66 -6.19
N VAL A 88 4.19 -13.94 -6.22
CA VAL A 88 4.42 -12.86 -7.18
C VAL A 88 5.17 -13.42 -8.39
N PRO A 89 4.60 -13.33 -9.61
CA PRO A 89 5.15 -13.98 -10.79
C PRO A 89 6.39 -13.26 -11.32
N ASN A 90 7.13 -13.95 -12.17
CA ASN A 90 8.21 -13.38 -12.96
C ASN A 90 7.65 -12.51 -14.09
N ILE A 91 8.15 -11.28 -14.23
CA ILE A 91 7.74 -10.35 -15.30
C ILE A 91 8.88 -9.99 -16.27
N THR A 92 10.01 -10.69 -16.20
CA THR A 92 11.08 -10.60 -17.21
C THR A 92 10.64 -11.23 -18.54
N PRO A 93 11.32 -10.99 -19.67
CA PRO A 93 10.92 -11.55 -20.97
C PRO A 93 11.34 -13.01 -21.16
N ASP A 94 11.52 -13.76 -20.08
CA ASP A 94 11.68 -15.21 -20.16
C ASP A 94 10.43 -15.84 -20.77
N ARG A 95 10.62 -16.76 -21.72
CA ARG A 95 9.50 -17.34 -22.50
C ARG A 95 8.71 -18.38 -21.72
N GLU A 96 9.37 -19.12 -20.83
CA GLU A 96 8.74 -20.22 -20.11
C GLU A 96 8.06 -19.77 -18.82
N THR A 97 8.68 -18.82 -18.12
CA THR A 97 8.28 -18.42 -16.77
C THR A 97 7.90 -16.95 -16.66
N GLY A 98 8.15 -16.14 -17.69
CA GLY A 98 7.89 -14.70 -17.68
C GLY A 98 6.94 -14.23 -18.79
N LEU A 99 7.17 -12.99 -19.26
CA LEU A 99 6.36 -12.32 -20.27
C LEU A 99 6.83 -12.55 -21.71
N GLY A 100 7.83 -13.41 -21.95
CA GLY A 100 8.47 -13.53 -23.27
C GLY A 100 7.52 -13.89 -24.42
N ASP A 101 6.50 -14.70 -24.13
CA ASP A 101 5.47 -15.13 -25.10
C ASP A 101 4.11 -14.42 -24.90
N TRP A 102 4.09 -13.32 -24.13
CA TRP A 102 2.91 -12.47 -23.98
C TRP A 102 2.83 -11.47 -25.11
N SER A 103 1.63 -11.22 -25.63
CA SER A 103 1.36 -10.05 -26.46
C SER A 103 1.19 -8.81 -25.59
N PHE A 104 1.27 -7.62 -26.22
CA PHE A 104 0.88 -6.39 -25.52
C PHE A 104 -0.60 -6.46 -25.08
N GLU A 105 -1.47 -7.06 -25.88
CA GLU A 105 -2.88 -7.22 -25.56
C GLU A 105 -3.11 -8.08 -24.31
N ASP A 106 -2.33 -9.16 -24.13
CA ASP A 106 -2.37 -9.98 -22.91
C ASP A 106 -1.93 -9.16 -21.70
N PHE A 107 -0.81 -8.43 -21.82
CA PHE A 107 -0.30 -7.57 -20.76
C PHE A 107 -1.31 -6.46 -20.38
N TRP A 108 -1.92 -5.83 -21.39
CA TRP A 108 -2.94 -4.81 -21.20
C TRP A 108 -4.16 -5.37 -20.48
N GLN A 109 -4.67 -6.56 -20.85
CA GLN A 109 -5.80 -7.18 -20.15
C GLN A 109 -5.48 -7.53 -18.69
N ALA A 110 -4.25 -7.98 -18.42
CA ALA A 110 -3.81 -8.24 -17.05
C ALA A 110 -3.77 -6.95 -16.24
N LEU A 111 -3.05 -5.94 -16.71
CA LEU A 111 -2.85 -4.68 -16.00
C LEU A 111 -4.15 -3.87 -15.86
N HIS A 112 -4.91 -3.75 -16.94
CA HIS A 112 -6.08 -2.87 -17.02
C HIS A 112 -7.35 -3.50 -16.46
N SER A 113 -7.53 -4.80 -16.72
CA SER A 113 -8.80 -5.50 -16.45
C SER A 113 -8.64 -6.61 -15.41
N GLY A 114 -7.42 -6.94 -14.95
CA GLY A 114 -7.18 -8.03 -14.00
C GLY A 114 -7.46 -9.42 -14.59
N LYS A 115 -7.22 -9.61 -15.89
CA LYS A 115 -7.42 -10.89 -16.60
C LYS A 115 -6.09 -11.42 -17.10
N GLY A 116 -5.70 -12.61 -16.66
CA GLY A 116 -4.47 -13.24 -17.10
C GLY A 116 -4.54 -13.72 -18.56
N ARG A 117 -3.39 -14.16 -19.08
CA ARG A 117 -3.19 -14.57 -20.48
C ARG A 117 -4.14 -15.69 -20.93
N HIS A 118 -4.62 -16.53 -20.02
CA HIS A 118 -5.52 -17.64 -20.31
C HIS A 118 -6.99 -17.33 -19.95
N GLY A 119 -7.30 -16.05 -19.69
CA GLY A 119 -8.65 -15.55 -19.40
C GLY A 119 -9.07 -15.70 -17.94
N GLU A 120 -8.19 -16.22 -17.09
CA GLU A 120 -8.41 -16.37 -15.67
C GLU A 120 -8.42 -15.01 -14.96
N LEU A 121 -9.31 -14.84 -13.98
CA LEU A 121 -9.31 -13.63 -13.16
C LEU A 121 -8.11 -13.62 -12.22
N LEU A 122 -7.37 -12.52 -12.20
CA LEU A 122 -6.24 -12.31 -11.30
C LEU A 122 -6.75 -11.90 -9.91
N TYR A 123 -6.03 -12.28 -8.87
CA TYR A 123 -6.33 -11.83 -7.52
C TYR A 123 -6.01 -10.33 -7.40
N PRO A 124 -6.85 -9.54 -6.69
CA PRO A 124 -6.70 -8.08 -6.58
C PRO A 124 -5.48 -7.64 -5.76
N ALA A 125 -4.72 -8.58 -5.20
CA ALA A 125 -3.37 -8.31 -4.70
C ALA A 125 -2.43 -7.83 -5.81
N PHE A 126 -2.68 -8.22 -7.07
CA PHE A 126 -2.22 -7.45 -8.20
C PHE A 126 -3.15 -6.26 -8.36
N SER A 127 -2.65 -5.05 -8.11
CA SER A 127 -3.41 -3.79 -7.97
C SER A 127 -4.07 -3.28 -9.26
N TYR A 128 -4.65 -4.16 -10.08
CA TYR A 128 -5.39 -3.81 -11.30
C TYR A 128 -6.59 -2.89 -11.01
N THR A 129 -7.10 -2.87 -9.77
CA THR A 129 -8.11 -1.91 -9.31
C THR A 129 -7.66 -0.46 -9.41
N SER A 130 -6.37 -0.21 -9.20
CA SER A 130 -5.72 1.09 -9.42
C SER A 130 -5.14 1.19 -10.84
N TYR A 131 -4.42 0.16 -11.30
CA TYR A 131 -3.76 0.19 -12.62
C TYR A 131 -4.73 0.28 -13.81
N THR A 132 -6.02 -0.02 -13.63
CA THR A 132 -7.05 0.28 -14.63
C THR A 132 -7.06 1.76 -15.07
N LYS A 133 -6.57 2.68 -14.22
CA LYS A 133 -6.45 4.10 -14.54
C LYS A 133 -5.34 4.42 -15.53
N VAL A 134 -4.35 3.52 -15.67
CA VAL A 134 -3.22 3.68 -16.59
C VAL A 134 -3.72 3.66 -18.03
N ASN A 135 -3.31 4.65 -18.81
CA ASN A 135 -3.69 4.72 -20.22
C ASN A 135 -2.92 3.68 -21.04
N ARG A 136 -3.48 3.30 -22.19
CA ARG A 136 -2.90 2.25 -23.04
C ARG A 136 -1.48 2.55 -23.53
N ASP A 137 -1.13 3.81 -23.77
CA ASP A 137 0.20 4.19 -24.27
C ASP A 137 1.29 4.06 -23.19
N ASP A 138 0.96 4.40 -21.95
CA ASP A 138 1.82 4.22 -20.78
C ASP A 138 2.00 2.74 -20.45
N ALA A 139 0.94 1.93 -20.56
CA ALA A 139 1.05 0.48 -20.44
C ALA A 139 1.94 -0.12 -21.55
N LEU A 140 1.83 0.39 -22.79
CA LEU A 140 2.68 -0.04 -23.90
C LEU A 140 4.15 0.31 -23.66
N ALA A 141 4.43 1.49 -23.12
CA ALA A 141 5.77 1.88 -22.72
C ALA A 141 6.35 0.91 -21.67
N ILE A 142 5.59 0.62 -20.61
CA ILE A 142 6.01 -0.35 -19.58
C ILE A 142 6.29 -1.72 -20.19
N PHE A 143 5.40 -2.21 -21.04
CA PHE A 143 5.58 -3.50 -21.70
C PHE A 143 6.81 -3.55 -22.61
N ALA A 144 7.05 -2.50 -23.39
CA ALA A 144 8.26 -2.39 -24.23
C ALA A 144 9.54 -2.43 -23.39
N TRP A 145 9.55 -1.73 -22.25
CA TRP A 145 10.68 -1.79 -21.33
C TRP A 145 10.87 -3.18 -20.73
N LEU A 146 9.81 -3.84 -20.25
CA LEU A 146 9.90 -5.21 -19.72
C LEU A 146 10.45 -6.18 -20.77
N GLN A 147 10.01 -6.06 -22.02
CA GLN A 147 10.50 -6.87 -23.14
C GLN A 147 11.97 -6.60 -23.52
N SER A 148 12.54 -5.46 -23.09
CA SER A 148 13.93 -5.10 -23.34
C SER A 148 14.92 -5.66 -22.30
N LEU A 149 14.42 -6.23 -21.19
CA LEU A 149 15.26 -6.73 -20.10
C LEU A 149 15.95 -8.05 -20.45
N ALA A 150 16.97 -8.39 -19.66
CA ALA A 150 17.52 -9.74 -19.70
C ALA A 150 16.48 -10.75 -19.16
N PRO A 151 16.23 -11.87 -19.88
CA PRO A 151 15.32 -12.91 -19.40
C PRO A 151 15.93 -13.62 -18.19
N VAL A 152 15.11 -13.87 -17.18
CA VAL A 152 15.49 -14.68 -16.02
C VAL A 152 14.49 -15.80 -15.89
N ARG A 153 14.95 -17.06 -15.90
CA ARG A 153 14.08 -18.20 -15.65
C ARG A 153 13.83 -18.35 -14.16
N GLN A 154 12.60 -18.11 -13.73
CA GLN A 154 12.17 -18.27 -12.34
C GLN A 154 10.77 -18.89 -12.32
N PRO A 155 10.64 -20.22 -12.09
CA PRO A 155 9.35 -20.89 -12.12
C PRO A 155 8.35 -20.30 -11.13
N ASP A 156 7.10 -20.21 -11.57
CA ASP A 156 6.00 -19.76 -10.72
C ASP A 156 5.79 -20.72 -9.54
N MET A 157 5.46 -20.12 -8.40
CA MET A 157 4.94 -20.87 -7.26
C MET A 157 3.42 -20.95 -7.38
N LEU A 158 2.82 -22.08 -6.99
CA LEU A 158 1.37 -22.19 -6.96
C LEU A 158 0.79 -21.36 -5.80
N PRO A 159 -0.32 -20.63 -5.99
CA PRO A 159 -0.99 -19.94 -4.90
C PRO A 159 -1.43 -20.90 -3.79
N ALA A 160 -1.12 -20.56 -2.54
CA ALA A 160 -1.50 -21.34 -1.36
C ALA A 160 -2.67 -20.67 -0.63
N LEU A 161 -3.72 -20.32 -1.37
CA LEU A 161 -4.95 -19.77 -0.79
C LEU A 161 -5.83 -20.89 -0.25
N ALA A 162 -6.36 -20.72 0.96
CA ALA A 162 -7.28 -21.68 1.56
C ALA A 162 -8.69 -21.55 0.95
N PHE A 163 -9.48 -22.62 1.00
CA PHE A 163 -10.91 -22.53 0.70
C PHE A 163 -11.59 -21.53 1.67
N PRO A 164 -12.51 -20.67 1.21
CA PRO A 164 -13.10 -20.59 -0.14
C PRO A 164 -12.34 -19.72 -1.16
N TYR A 165 -11.27 -19.05 -0.75
CA TYR A 165 -10.53 -18.08 -1.59
C TYR A 165 -9.71 -18.71 -2.72
N SER A 166 -9.45 -20.02 -2.65
CA SER A 166 -8.88 -20.81 -3.76
C SER A 166 -9.83 -20.95 -4.97
N VAL A 167 -11.13 -20.74 -4.79
CA VAL A 167 -12.12 -20.85 -5.87
C VAL A 167 -12.09 -19.57 -6.71
N ARG A 168 -11.19 -19.52 -7.70
CA ARG A 168 -10.91 -18.31 -8.52
C ARG A 168 -12.15 -17.65 -9.16
N LYS A 169 -13.26 -18.37 -9.34
CA LYS A 169 -14.52 -17.81 -9.88
C LYS A 169 -15.26 -16.90 -8.90
N SER A 170 -15.02 -17.04 -7.60
CA SER A 170 -15.58 -16.13 -6.59
C SER A 170 -15.12 -14.68 -6.84
N LEU A 171 -13.98 -14.50 -7.53
CA LEU A 171 -13.49 -13.18 -7.94
C LEU A 171 -14.46 -12.44 -8.87
N ALA A 172 -15.34 -13.13 -9.61
CA ALA A 172 -16.33 -12.45 -10.44
C ALA A 172 -17.32 -11.63 -9.57
N ALA A 173 -17.77 -12.21 -8.46
CA ALA A 173 -18.63 -11.52 -7.50
C ALA A 173 -17.86 -10.40 -6.78
N TRP A 174 -16.62 -10.67 -6.36
CA TRP A 174 -15.76 -9.65 -5.75
C TRP A 174 -15.57 -8.44 -6.67
N ARG A 175 -15.30 -8.68 -7.96
CA ARG A 175 -15.11 -7.61 -8.95
C ARG A 175 -16.38 -6.78 -9.16
N ALA A 176 -17.55 -7.41 -9.14
CA ALA A 176 -18.81 -6.68 -9.25
C ALA A 176 -19.03 -5.70 -8.09
N LEU A 177 -18.44 -5.97 -6.92
CA LEU A 177 -18.53 -5.09 -5.74
C LEU A 177 -17.46 -4.00 -5.73
N TYR A 178 -16.21 -4.33 -6.09
CA TYR A 178 -15.06 -3.46 -5.82
C TYR A 178 -14.32 -2.94 -7.07
N PHE A 179 -14.60 -3.46 -8.27
CA PHE A 179 -13.85 -3.11 -9.47
C PHE A 179 -14.69 -2.36 -10.50
N LYS A 180 -14.25 -1.13 -10.82
CA LYS A 180 -14.77 -0.33 -11.93
C LYS A 180 -13.65 -0.09 -12.93
N GLU A 181 -13.68 -0.87 -14.00
CA GLU A 181 -12.73 -0.76 -15.11
C GLU A 181 -12.80 0.61 -15.80
N GLY A 182 -11.64 1.17 -16.14
CA GLY A 182 -11.55 2.32 -17.01
C GLY A 182 -10.35 3.21 -16.73
N GLU A 183 -9.75 3.68 -17.81
CA GLU A 183 -8.64 4.64 -17.80
C GLU A 183 -9.02 5.92 -17.06
N PHE A 184 -8.00 6.59 -16.53
CA PHE A 184 -8.16 7.93 -16.00
C PHE A 184 -8.69 8.87 -17.08
N LYS A 185 -9.69 9.68 -16.72
CA LYS A 185 -10.25 10.72 -17.57
C LYS A 185 -9.96 12.06 -16.89
N PRO A 186 -9.18 12.96 -17.52
CA PRO A 186 -8.92 14.28 -16.97
C PRO A 186 -10.21 15.04 -16.67
N ASP A 187 -10.27 15.67 -15.52
CA ASP A 187 -11.33 16.59 -15.15
C ASP A 187 -11.05 17.96 -15.81
N PRO A 188 -11.91 18.44 -16.72
CA PRO A 188 -11.72 19.73 -17.39
C PRO A 188 -11.84 20.93 -16.44
N ALA A 189 -12.40 20.77 -15.24
CA ALA A 189 -12.46 21.81 -14.23
C ALA A 189 -11.16 21.93 -13.41
N GLN A 190 -10.22 20.99 -13.59
CA GLN A 190 -8.97 20.94 -12.83
C GLN A 190 -7.77 21.31 -13.71
N SER A 191 -6.69 21.76 -13.06
CA SER A 191 -5.45 22.08 -13.76
C SER A 191 -4.80 20.83 -14.38
N VAL A 192 -3.91 21.05 -15.34
CA VAL A 192 -3.10 19.97 -15.94
C VAL A 192 -2.27 19.26 -14.86
N GLU A 193 -1.68 20.03 -13.95
CA GLU A 193 -0.89 19.52 -12.83
C GLU A 193 -1.73 18.67 -11.87
N TRP A 194 -2.93 19.12 -11.52
CA TRP A 194 -3.83 18.35 -10.66
C TRP A 194 -4.22 17.03 -11.33
N ASN A 195 -4.57 17.06 -12.62
CA ASN A 195 -4.92 15.86 -13.39
C ASN A 195 -3.75 14.88 -13.47
N ARG A 196 -2.51 15.39 -13.60
CA ARG A 196 -1.31 14.56 -13.57
C ARG A 196 -1.13 13.90 -12.20
N GLY A 197 -1.31 14.64 -11.11
CA GLY A 197 -1.25 14.11 -9.75
C GLY A 197 -2.31 13.05 -9.49
N ALA A 198 -3.55 13.33 -9.89
CA ALA A 198 -4.67 12.39 -9.79
C ALA A 198 -4.39 11.09 -10.54
N TYR A 199 -3.86 11.19 -11.78
CA TYR A 199 -3.47 10.04 -12.59
C TYR A 199 -2.39 9.19 -11.90
N LEU A 200 -1.36 9.82 -11.35
CA LEU A 200 -0.26 9.13 -10.67
C LEU A 200 -0.75 8.46 -9.38
N VAL A 201 -1.48 9.17 -8.53
CA VAL A 201 -1.96 8.66 -7.24
C VAL A 201 -2.99 7.54 -7.39
N GLN A 202 -3.91 7.65 -8.35
CA GLN A 202 -4.98 6.66 -8.58
C GLN A 202 -4.54 5.49 -9.48
N GLY A 203 -3.50 5.70 -10.29
CA GLY A 203 -3.00 4.72 -11.26
C GLY A 203 -1.72 4.05 -10.78
N LEU A 204 -0.59 4.39 -11.38
CA LEU A 204 0.69 3.71 -11.14
C LEU A 204 1.20 3.84 -9.70
N GLY A 205 0.97 4.95 -9.03
CA GLY A 205 1.34 5.11 -7.62
C GLY A 205 0.43 4.35 -6.66
N HIS A 206 -0.75 3.89 -7.14
CA HIS A 206 -1.72 3.02 -6.44
C HIS A 206 -1.91 3.33 -4.95
N CYS A 207 -1.86 4.60 -4.57
CA CYS A 207 -1.70 4.98 -3.16
C CYS A 207 -2.89 4.50 -2.29
N ASN A 208 -4.06 4.38 -2.92
CA ASN A 208 -5.29 3.88 -2.29
C ASN A 208 -5.21 2.41 -1.87
N GLU A 209 -4.28 1.62 -2.42
CA GLU A 209 -4.15 0.21 -2.06
C GLU A 209 -3.61 0.01 -0.62
N CYS A 210 -2.91 1.03 -0.09
CA CYS A 210 -2.43 1.09 1.29
C CYS A 210 -3.14 2.17 2.12
N HIS A 211 -3.38 3.36 1.55
CA HIS A 211 -3.96 4.51 2.26
C HIS A 211 -5.49 4.50 2.30
N ALA A 212 -6.13 3.33 2.25
CA ALA A 212 -7.56 3.18 2.47
C ALA A 212 -7.85 1.88 3.21
N ALA A 213 -8.85 1.92 4.09
CA ALA A 213 -9.28 0.76 4.83
C ALA A 213 -9.91 -0.29 3.90
N ARG A 214 -9.48 -1.55 4.08
CA ARG A 214 -10.12 -2.71 3.45
C ARG A 214 -11.16 -3.30 4.39
N ASP A 215 -12.25 -3.77 3.83
CA ASP A 215 -13.27 -4.50 4.59
C ASP A 215 -12.92 -6.00 4.76
N THR A 216 -13.83 -6.77 5.35
CA THR A 216 -13.64 -8.19 5.63
C THR A 216 -13.53 -9.06 4.36
N LEU A 217 -13.92 -8.55 3.20
CA LEU A 217 -13.76 -9.20 1.89
C LEU A 217 -12.45 -8.77 1.20
N GLY A 218 -11.63 -7.94 1.86
CA GLY A 218 -10.36 -7.45 1.34
C GLY A 218 -10.48 -6.37 0.27
N GLY A 219 -11.70 -5.91 -0.02
CA GLY A 219 -11.96 -4.84 -0.96
C GLY A 219 -11.97 -3.47 -0.30
N THR A 220 -11.76 -2.43 -1.09
CA THR A 220 -11.90 -1.03 -0.66
C THR A 220 -13.24 -0.50 -1.15
N PRO A 221 -14.16 -0.09 -0.27
CA PRO A 221 -15.42 0.54 -0.68
C PRO A 221 -15.18 1.81 -1.51
N GLN A 222 -16.08 2.10 -2.45
CA GLN A 222 -15.89 3.19 -3.44
C GLN A 222 -15.85 4.60 -2.82
N ASP A 223 -16.47 4.79 -1.66
CA ASP A 223 -16.49 6.05 -0.90
C ASP A 223 -15.27 6.22 0.01
N VAL A 224 -14.46 5.19 0.17
CA VAL A 224 -13.24 5.17 0.99
C VAL A 224 -12.04 5.47 0.10
N HIS A 225 -11.74 6.77 -0.05
CA HIS A 225 -10.64 7.26 -0.87
C HIS A 225 -9.58 7.98 -0.05
N LEU A 226 -8.39 7.38 0.03
CA LEU A 226 -7.21 7.89 0.72
C LEU A 226 -7.45 8.27 2.19
N THR A 227 -8.39 7.60 2.88
CA THR A 227 -8.80 7.88 4.27
C THR A 227 -7.92 7.22 5.33
N GLY A 228 -6.84 6.56 4.91
CA GLY A 228 -5.97 5.78 5.78
C GLY A 228 -6.55 4.40 6.13
N GLY A 229 -5.69 3.54 6.67
CA GLY A 229 -6.04 2.18 7.06
C GLY A 229 -4.85 1.38 7.56
N GLN A 230 -5.14 0.30 8.29
CA GLN A 230 -4.11 -0.68 8.62
C GLN A 230 -3.77 -1.50 7.37
N ILE A 231 -2.46 -1.69 7.13
CA ILE A 231 -1.93 -2.56 6.08
C ILE A 231 -1.95 -3.99 6.64
N PRO A 232 -2.84 -4.87 6.13
CA PRO A 232 -2.97 -6.23 6.65
C PRO A 232 -1.66 -7.00 6.53
N MET A 233 -1.41 -7.91 7.48
CA MET A 233 -0.21 -8.76 7.58
C MET A 233 1.12 -8.03 7.86
N GLN A 234 1.27 -6.77 7.44
CA GLN A 234 2.47 -5.97 7.69
C GLN A 234 2.40 -5.23 9.03
N ASN A 235 1.22 -5.13 9.63
CA ASN A 235 1.00 -4.50 10.94
C ASN A 235 1.49 -3.04 10.97
N TRP A 236 1.33 -2.30 9.88
CA TRP A 236 1.59 -0.86 9.82
C TRP A 236 0.28 -0.12 9.56
N TYR A 237 0.18 1.13 9.98
CA TYR A 237 -0.92 2.02 9.64
C TYR A 237 -0.49 3.02 8.57
N ALA A 238 -1.16 3.00 7.43
CA ALA A 238 -1.03 4.02 6.41
C ALA A 238 -1.95 5.20 6.76
N PRO A 239 -1.42 6.43 6.94
CA PRO A 239 -2.22 7.58 7.35
C PRO A 239 -3.27 7.98 6.30
N ASP A 240 -4.33 8.65 6.73
CA ASP A 240 -5.15 9.44 5.81
C ASP A 240 -4.28 10.51 5.14
N LEU A 241 -4.40 10.67 3.83
CA LEU A 241 -3.57 11.60 3.06
C LEU A 241 -4.17 13.00 2.94
N SER A 242 -5.36 13.25 3.46
CA SER A 242 -5.94 14.59 3.44
C SER A 242 -5.13 15.55 4.30
N THR A 243 -4.76 16.70 3.72
CA THR A 243 -4.07 17.79 4.43
C THR A 243 -5.02 18.81 5.06
N ARG A 244 -6.32 18.59 4.89
CA ARG A 244 -7.38 19.48 5.39
C ARG A 244 -7.76 19.12 6.82
N ARG A 245 -8.70 19.89 7.38
CA ARG A 245 -9.20 19.73 8.74
C ARG A 245 -9.61 18.28 9.04
N ASN A 246 -9.18 17.78 10.19
CA ASN A 246 -9.32 16.40 10.69
C ASN A 246 -8.67 15.33 9.79
N GLY A 247 -7.88 15.73 8.79
CA GLY A 247 -7.17 14.82 7.91
C GLY A 247 -5.89 14.29 8.57
N GLY A 248 -5.45 13.11 8.15
CA GLY A 248 -4.23 12.49 8.68
C GLY A 248 -2.96 13.30 8.42
N LEU A 249 -2.94 14.15 7.39
CA LEU A 249 -1.83 15.07 7.08
C LEU A 249 -2.22 16.53 7.33
N GLU A 250 -3.17 16.80 8.24
CA GLU A 250 -3.62 18.17 8.54
C GLU A 250 -2.44 19.11 8.78
N GLY A 251 -2.42 20.23 8.05
CA GLY A 251 -1.37 21.26 8.16
C GLY A 251 -0.08 20.96 7.39
N TRP A 252 0.04 19.83 6.69
CA TRP A 252 1.17 19.59 5.78
C TRP A 252 1.11 20.53 4.57
N SER A 253 2.27 21.09 4.21
CA SER A 253 2.43 21.85 2.98
C SER A 253 2.69 20.94 1.78
N ALA A 254 2.60 21.48 0.56
CA ALA A 254 2.96 20.74 -0.65
C ALA A 254 4.43 20.30 -0.59
N GLN A 255 5.29 21.19 -0.09
CA GLN A 255 6.72 20.91 0.04
C GLN A 255 6.99 19.78 1.04
N ASP A 256 6.25 19.70 2.16
CA ASP A 256 6.40 18.58 3.10
C ASP A 256 6.11 17.23 2.43
N ILE A 257 5.14 17.19 1.51
CA ILE A 257 4.80 15.99 0.74
C ILE A 257 5.92 15.67 -0.25
N VAL A 258 6.37 16.66 -1.03
CA VAL A 258 7.47 16.51 -1.99
C VAL A 258 8.74 16.01 -1.29
N ASP A 259 9.13 16.64 -0.19
CA ASP A 259 10.32 16.30 0.59
C ASP A 259 10.24 14.87 1.11
N LEU A 260 9.10 14.46 1.66
CA LEU A 260 8.90 13.09 2.14
C LEU A 260 9.03 12.07 1.01
N LEU A 261 8.35 12.30 -0.12
CA LEU A 261 8.35 11.37 -1.25
C LEU A 261 9.71 11.30 -1.96
N LYS A 262 10.47 12.41 -1.94
CA LYS A 262 11.78 12.51 -2.58
C LYS A 262 12.93 12.01 -1.72
N THR A 263 12.89 12.29 -0.43
CA THR A 263 14.04 12.10 0.48
C THR A 263 13.78 11.07 1.58
N GLY A 264 12.51 10.77 1.85
CA GLY A 264 12.08 9.98 3.00
C GLY A 264 11.86 10.78 4.27
N GLN A 265 12.06 12.11 4.25
CA GLN A 265 11.92 12.99 5.41
C GLN A 265 11.31 14.32 5.02
N SER A 266 10.58 14.94 5.95
CA SER A 266 10.07 16.30 5.84
C SER A 266 10.10 17.00 7.20
N GLY A 267 9.74 18.30 7.24
CA GLY A 267 9.60 19.02 8.51
C GLY A 267 8.50 18.46 9.42
N ARG A 268 7.61 17.61 8.88
CA ARG A 268 6.47 17.03 9.59
C ARG A 268 6.69 15.59 10.06
N GLY A 269 7.68 14.90 9.50
CA GLY A 269 7.91 13.49 9.82
C GLY A 269 8.86 12.79 8.86
N ALA A 270 8.88 11.47 8.95
CA ALA A 270 9.82 10.61 8.26
C ALA A 270 9.10 9.34 7.81
N ALA A 271 9.47 8.81 6.64
CA ALA A 271 8.98 7.54 6.13
C ALA A 271 9.71 6.38 6.84
N PHE A 272 8.96 5.34 7.19
CA PHE A 272 9.44 4.10 7.80
C PHE A 272 8.58 2.94 7.31
N GLY A 273 9.01 1.71 7.62
CA GLY A 273 8.28 0.50 7.23
C GLY A 273 8.01 0.44 5.71
N PRO A 274 6.80 0.07 5.28
CA PRO A 274 6.47 -0.10 3.86
C PRO A 274 6.64 1.19 3.06
N MET A 275 6.34 2.35 3.65
CA MET A 275 6.51 3.63 2.96
C MET A 275 7.99 3.95 2.71
N ALA A 276 8.90 3.54 3.60
CA ALA A 276 10.33 3.68 3.34
C ALA A 276 10.78 2.85 2.13
N ALA A 277 10.24 1.64 1.96
CA ALA A 277 10.49 0.83 0.77
C ALA A 277 9.97 1.50 -0.50
N VAL A 278 8.75 2.06 -0.46
CA VAL A 278 8.16 2.83 -1.58
C VAL A 278 9.02 4.04 -1.95
N VAL A 279 9.47 4.82 -0.96
CA VAL A 279 10.36 5.96 -1.22
C VAL A 279 11.67 5.49 -1.85
N SER A 280 12.28 4.44 -1.30
CA SER A 280 13.57 3.97 -1.79
C SER A 280 13.49 3.36 -3.20
N GLY A 281 12.47 2.53 -3.46
CA GLY A 281 12.30 1.81 -4.72
C GLY A 281 11.62 2.60 -5.83
N SER A 282 10.82 3.62 -5.49
CA SER A 282 9.90 4.27 -6.42
C SER A 282 9.93 5.80 -6.35
N THR A 283 9.35 6.42 -5.33
CA THR A 283 8.98 7.84 -5.41
C THR A 283 10.17 8.79 -5.42
N GLN A 284 11.32 8.42 -4.86
CA GLN A 284 12.53 9.25 -4.94
C GLN A 284 13.03 9.47 -6.38
N HIS A 285 12.63 8.59 -7.30
CA HIS A 285 13.02 8.63 -8.71
C HIS A 285 12.00 9.35 -9.59
N MET A 286 10.89 9.82 -9.02
CA MET A 286 9.93 10.66 -9.73
C MET A 286 10.57 11.98 -10.13
N THR A 287 10.15 12.51 -11.27
CA THR A 287 10.53 13.88 -11.65
C THR A 287 9.95 14.88 -10.66
N GLU A 288 10.60 16.03 -10.50
CA GLU A 288 10.12 17.11 -9.63
C GLU A 288 8.69 17.53 -9.99
N ALA A 289 8.38 17.60 -11.29
CA ALA A 289 7.05 17.94 -11.77
C ALA A 289 5.99 16.91 -11.35
N ASP A 290 6.33 15.61 -11.36
CA ASP A 290 5.41 14.56 -10.94
C ASP A 290 5.23 14.53 -9.41
N LEU A 291 6.30 14.79 -8.63
CA LEU A 291 6.20 14.95 -7.18
C LEU A 291 5.30 16.12 -6.80
N GLN A 292 5.49 17.26 -7.47
CA GLN A 292 4.68 18.46 -7.27
C GLN A 292 3.22 18.22 -7.68
N ALA A 293 2.98 17.52 -8.79
CA ALA A 293 1.64 17.13 -9.22
C ALA A 293 0.94 16.23 -8.18
N VAL A 294 1.64 15.22 -7.65
CA VAL A 294 1.13 14.38 -6.55
C VAL A 294 0.76 15.24 -5.34
N ALA A 295 1.65 16.15 -4.91
CA ALA A 295 1.37 17.04 -3.79
C ALA A 295 0.14 17.92 -4.04
N THR A 296 0.02 18.53 -5.23
CA THR A 296 -1.12 19.35 -5.64
C THR A 296 -2.43 18.55 -5.60
N TYR A 297 -2.43 17.30 -6.06
CA TYR A 297 -3.61 16.44 -5.96
C TYR A 297 -3.95 16.11 -4.50
N LEU A 298 -2.98 15.72 -3.67
CA LEU A 298 -3.24 15.37 -2.26
C LEU A 298 -3.75 16.56 -1.44
N GLN A 299 -3.28 17.78 -1.71
CA GLN A 299 -3.79 19.00 -1.05
C GLN A 299 -5.23 19.36 -1.41
N SER A 300 -5.74 18.82 -2.52
CA SER A 300 -7.12 19.01 -2.95
C SER A 300 -8.12 18.10 -2.23
N LEU A 301 -7.64 17.07 -1.51
CA LEU A 301 -8.50 16.13 -0.80
C LEU A 301 -9.39 16.87 0.22
N PRO A 302 -10.64 16.42 0.42
CA PRO A 302 -11.58 17.10 1.30
C PRO A 302 -11.21 16.95 2.78
N PRO A 303 -11.69 17.85 3.66
CA PRO A 303 -11.62 17.64 5.11
C PRO A 303 -12.34 16.35 5.51
N ARG A 304 -11.96 15.79 6.65
CA ARG A 304 -12.59 14.59 7.19
C ARG A 304 -13.61 14.93 8.27
N ALA A 305 -14.51 13.98 8.50
CA ALA A 305 -15.33 13.99 9.71
C ALA A 305 -14.40 13.88 10.93
N PRO A 306 -14.67 14.61 12.02
CA PRO A 306 -13.92 14.45 13.26
C PRO A 306 -14.09 13.02 13.78
N VAL A 307 -12.97 12.38 14.09
CA VAL A 307 -12.98 11.08 14.77
C VAL A 307 -13.30 11.34 16.23
N ALA A 308 -14.35 10.69 16.75
CA ALA A 308 -14.68 10.79 18.16
C ALA A 308 -13.52 10.25 19.00
N GLU A 309 -13.07 11.00 20.00
CA GLU A 309 -12.08 10.49 20.94
C GLU A 309 -12.64 9.25 21.63
N PRO A 310 -11.99 8.08 21.52
CA PRO A 310 -12.43 6.92 22.28
C PRO A 310 -12.27 7.22 23.76
N SER A 311 -13.37 7.17 24.51
CA SER A 311 -13.34 7.26 25.97
C SER A 311 -12.60 6.04 26.51
N SER A 312 -11.54 6.27 27.27
CA SER A 312 -10.81 5.21 27.96
C SER A 312 -11.38 5.07 29.38
N PRO A 313 -11.93 3.91 29.76
CA PRO A 313 -12.32 3.65 31.14
C PRO A 313 -11.11 3.43 32.08
N PHE A 314 -9.89 3.42 31.54
CA PHE A 314 -8.65 3.16 32.28
C PHE A 314 -8.03 4.44 32.83
N ASP A 315 -7.41 4.33 34.01
CA ASP A 315 -6.61 5.41 34.60
C ASP A 315 -5.38 5.70 33.73
N THR A 316 -5.47 6.76 32.95
CA THR A 316 -4.41 7.21 32.05
C THR A 316 -3.32 7.98 32.79
N LYS A 317 -3.57 8.43 34.03
CA LYS A 317 -2.62 9.27 34.78
C LYS A 317 -1.39 8.47 35.17
N ALA A 318 -1.57 7.34 35.86
CA ALA A 318 -0.47 6.48 36.27
C ALA A 318 0.35 5.99 35.06
N LEU A 319 -0.34 5.62 33.97
CA LEU A 319 0.30 5.18 32.72
C LEU A 319 1.13 6.28 32.06
N THR A 320 0.61 7.50 32.02
CA THR A 320 1.30 8.67 31.46
C THR A 320 2.49 9.09 32.34
N GLU A 321 2.36 9.03 33.67
CA GLU A 321 3.47 9.29 34.61
C GLU A 321 4.61 8.29 34.45
N GLN A 322 4.29 6.99 34.35
CA GLN A 322 5.28 5.95 34.04
C GLN A 322 5.92 6.19 32.67
N GLY A 323 5.11 6.47 31.65
CA GLY A 323 5.58 6.72 30.29
C GLY A 323 6.52 7.93 30.22
N GLY A 324 6.25 8.99 30.99
CA GLY A 324 7.12 10.15 31.08
C GLY A 324 8.50 9.84 31.67
N LYS A 325 8.59 8.91 32.63
CA LYS A 325 9.89 8.43 33.17
C LYS A 325 10.68 7.68 32.11
N VAL A 326 10.03 6.76 31.41
CA VAL A 326 10.65 6.00 30.30
C VAL A 326 11.09 6.95 29.18
N TYR A 327 10.25 7.93 28.82
CA TYR A 327 10.58 8.94 27.80
C TYR A 327 11.82 9.75 28.18
N ALA A 328 11.90 10.22 29.43
CA ALA A 328 13.03 11.00 29.92
C ALA A 328 14.35 10.20 29.88
N GLN A 329 14.29 8.90 30.15
CA GLN A 329 15.45 8.01 30.18
C GLN A 329 15.93 7.62 28.78
N HIS A 330 15.01 7.32 27.86
CA HIS A 330 15.35 6.66 26.59
C HIS A 330 15.13 7.49 25.33
N CYS A 331 14.23 8.49 25.36
CA CYS A 331 13.73 9.14 24.15
C CYS A 331 14.12 10.63 24.06
N ALA A 332 14.12 11.32 25.21
CA ALA A 332 14.26 12.78 25.27
C ALA A 332 15.61 13.32 24.76
N ALA A 333 16.66 12.49 24.73
CA ALA A 333 17.97 12.87 24.21
C ALA A 333 17.95 13.19 22.71
N CYS A 334 17.10 12.50 21.94
CA CYS A 334 16.95 12.72 20.49
C CYS A 334 15.70 13.54 20.17
N HIS A 335 14.56 13.21 20.78
CA HIS A 335 13.28 13.86 20.47
C HIS A 335 13.01 15.15 21.28
N GLY A 336 13.88 15.47 22.23
CA GLY A 336 13.75 16.64 23.10
C GLY A 336 12.64 16.50 24.15
N LYS A 337 12.68 17.31 25.20
CA LYS A 337 11.64 17.32 26.26
C LYS A 337 10.27 17.78 25.75
N SER A 338 10.27 18.61 24.70
CA SER A 338 9.06 19.13 24.05
C SER A 338 8.58 18.28 22.88
N GLY A 339 9.23 17.13 22.59
CA GLY A 339 8.81 16.26 21.49
C GLY A 339 9.01 16.84 20.09
N LYS A 340 9.67 17.99 19.95
CA LYS A 340 9.86 18.66 18.66
C LYS A 340 10.98 18.04 17.82
N GLY A 341 11.79 17.15 18.40
CA GLY A 341 12.94 16.57 17.73
C GLY A 341 13.96 17.62 17.28
N VAL A 342 14.71 17.28 16.24
CA VAL A 342 15.71 18.13 15.60
C VAL A 342 15.41 18.09 14.09
N ALA A 343 15.09 19.24 13.51
CA ALA A 343 14.71 19.33 12.10
C ALA A 343 15.73 18.64 11.18
N GLY A 344 15.24 17.78 10.28
CA GLY A 344 16.06 17.02 9.33
C GLY A 344 16.91 15.89 9.94
N VAL A 345 16.79 15.63 11.25
CA VAL A 345 17.59 14.61 11.95
C VAL A 345 16.69 13.67 12.75
N TYR A 346 15.95 14.21 13.72
CA TYR A 346 15.03 13.46 14.56
C TYR A 346 13.63 14.02 14.35
N PRO A 347 12.68 13.22 13.81
CA PRO A 347 11.36 13.73 13.49
C PRO A 347 10.63 14.22 14.75
N PRO A 348 9.76 15.24 14.60
CA PRO A 348 8.88 15.64 15.69
C PRO A 348 7.97 14.46 16.07
N LEU A 349 7.71 14.31 17.36
CA LEU A 349 6.68 13.44 17.92
C LEU A 349 5.39 14.23 18.21
N ASP A 350 5.53 15.52 18.53
CA ASP A 350 4.42 16.46 18.70
C ASP A 350 3.77 16.78 17.34
N GLY A 351 2.48 16.53 17.20
CA GLY A 351 1.71 16.75 15.98
C GLY A 351 2.03 15.79 14.83
N ASN A 352 2.78 14.71 15.08
CA ASN A 352 3.15 13.75 14.05
C ASN A 352 2.03 12.72 13.83
N SER A 353 1.53 12.64 12.60
CA SER A 353 0.44 11.75 12.21
C SER A 353 0.73 10.27 12.42
N SER A 354 1.99 9.86 12.34
CA SER A 354 2.42 8.49 12.64
C SER A 354 2.32 8.15 14.12
N VAL A 355 2.38 9.16 14.98
CA VAL A 355 2.19 9.01 16.42
C VAL A 355 0.72 9.08 16.76
N THR A 356 -0.08 9.93 16.11
CA THR A 356 -1.49 10.18 16.46
C THR A 356 -2.49 9.32 15.70
N GLU A 357 -2.05 8.42 14.81
CA GLU A 357 -2.93 7.51 14.10
C GLU A 357 -3.81 6.65 15.05
N PRO A 358 -4.98 6.16 14.61
CA PRO A 358 -6.02 5.63 15.50
C PRO A 358 -5.59 4.48 16.44
N THR A 359 -4.59 3.69 16.07
CA THR A 359 -4.26 2.41 16.70
C THR A 359 -3.01 2.43 17.57
N GLY A 360 -2.09 3.37 17.36
CA GLY A 360 -0.78 3.43 18.03
C GLY A 360 0.23 2.38 17.58
N ILE A 361 -0.09 1.62 16.53
CA ILE A 361 0.74 0.54 15.99
C ILE A 361 2.05 1.06 15.44
N ASN A 362 2.04 2.21 14.75
CA ASN A 362 3.25 2.78 14.14
C ASN A 362 4.27 3.16 15.20
N ALA A 363 3.86 3.96 16.19
CA ALA A 363 4.71 4.36 17.31
C ALA A 363 5.20 3.15 18.13
N THR A 364 4.32 2.18 18.39
CA THR A 364 4.68 0.95 19.10
C THR A 364 5.76 0.18 18.36
N ARG A 365 5.62 -0.01 17.05
CA ARG A 365 6.61 -0.71 16.22
C ARG A 365 7.93 0.05 16.15
N MET A 366 7.89 1.37 15.98
CA MET A 366 9.10 2.19 15.98
C MET A 366 9.86 2.11 17.31
N VAL A 367 9.18 2.10 18.46
CA VAL A 367 9.82 1.91 19.76
C VAL A 367 10.42 0.51 19.89
N LEU A 368 9.69 -0.53 19.49
CA LEU A 368 10.18 -1.91 19.59
C LEU A 368 11.37 -2.19 18.66
N LEU A 369 11.22 -1.86 17.38
CA LEU A 369 12.10 -2.30 16.30
C LEU A 369 13.15 -1.25 15.90
N GLY A 370 12.95 0.01 16.29
CA GLY A 370 13.78 1.10 15.80
C GLY A 370 13.71 1.20 14.27
N GLY A 371 14.80 1.67 13.66
CA GLY A 371 14.98 1.62 12.22
C GLY A 371 15.64 2.87 11.65
N PHE A 372 15.64 2.95 10.32
CA PHE A 372 16.22 4.05 9.56
C PHE A 372 15.15 4.63 8.64
N THR A 373 15.26 5.92 8.36
CA THR A 373 14.61 6.49 7.18
C THR A 373 15.23 5.91 5.91
N PRO A 374 14.51 5.89 4.78
CA PRO A 374 15.03 5.25 3.58
C PRO A 374 16.31 5.95 3.09
N VAL A 375 17.26 5.15 2.64
CA VAL A 375 18.43 5.65 1.92
C VAL A 375 17.96 6.14 0.55
N THR A 376 18.17 7.42 0.30
CA THR A 376 17.83 8.07 -0.97
C THR A 376 19.03 8.81 -1.54
N ALA A 377 18.95 9.21 -2.81
CA ALA A 377 19.98 10.05 -3.43
C ALA A 377 20.21 11.36 -2.64
N ALA A 378 19.15 11.92 -2.04
CA ALA A 378 19.18 13.15 -1.25
C ALA A 378 19.45 12.93 0.26
N ASN A 379 19.32 11.69 0.76
CA ASN A 379 19.57 11.33 2.15
C ASN A 379 20.31 9.98 2.22
N GLN A 380 21.62 10.01 1.93
CA GLN A 380 22.44 8.81 1.79
C GLN A 380 22.85 8.18 3.13
N ARG A 381 22.77 8.94 4.23
CA ARG A 381 23.20 8.51 5.57
C ARG A 381 22.15 8.89 6.61
N PRO A 382 20.98 8.22 6.59
CA PRO A 382 19.90 8.48 7.52
C PRO A 382 20.31 8.20 8.97
N TYR A 383 19.84 9.03 9.90
CA TYR A 383 19.96 8.75 11.33
C TYR A 383 19.01 7.61 11.73
N SER A 384 19.45 6.79 12.68
CA SER A 384 18.68 5.66 13.20
C SER A 384 17.87 6.01 14.44
N MET A 385 16.71 5.37 14.58
CA MET A 385 16.04 5.20 15.86
C MET A 385 16.49 3.86 16.50
N PRO A 386 16.97 3.84 17.75
CA PRO A 386 17.40 2.61 18.40
C PRO A 386 16.21 1.68 18.72
N PRO A 387 16.39 0.34 18.62
CA PRO A 387 15.38 -0.63 19.02
C PRO A 387 15.33 -0.81 20.54
N PHE A 388 14.14 -0.78 21.14
CA PHE A 388 13.95 -0.99 22.58
C PHE A 388 13.28 -2.31 22.96
N ALA A 389 12.99 -3.20 21.99
CA ALA A 389 12.35 -4.48 22.29
C ALA A 389 13.06 -5.31 23.38
N GLN A 390 14.39 -5.28 23.46
CA GLN A 390 15.12 -6.04 24.48
C GLN A 390 15.30 -5.27 25.81
N GLN A 391 15.02 -3.96 25.84
CA GLN A 391 15.27 -3.10 27.00
C GLN A 391 13.98 -2.79 27.77
N LEU A 392 12.84 -2.74 27.07
CA LEU A 392 11.55 -2.35 27.64
C LEU A 392 10.56 -3.52 27.55
N ASN A 393 9.87 -3.78 28.67
CA ASN A 393 8.76 -4.74 28.70
C ASN A 393 7.49 -4.14 28.05
N ASP A 394 6.46 -4.97 27.85
CA ASP A 394 5.22 -4.56 27.17
C ASP A 394 4.50 -3.40 27.87
N GLY A 395 4.51 -3.37 29.20
CA GLY A 395 3.92 -2.30 29.99
C GLY A 395 4.68 -0.97 29.84
N GLU A 396 6.00 -1.01 29.80
CA GLU A 396 6.85 0.18 29.62
C GLU A 396 6.71 0.77 28.22
N VAL A 397 6.65 -0.08 27.19
CA VAL A 397 6.39 0.37 25.81
C VAL A 397 4.99 0.97 25.70
N ALA A 398 3.97 0.31 26.24
CA ALA A 398 2.61 0.84 26.26
C ALA A 398 2.53 2.19 26.98
N ALA A 399 3.23 2.33 28.10
CA ALA A 399 3.31 3.57 28.88
C ALA A 399 3.97 4.71 28.08
N VAL A 400 5.16 4.49 27.51
CA VAL A 400 5.88 5.55 26.78
C VAL A 400 5.16 5.96 25.50
N VAL A 401 4.59 5.00 24.76
CA VAL A 401 3.81 5.31 23.56
C VAL A 401 2.54 6.09 23.93
N THR A 402 1.86 5.71 25.03
CA THR A 402 0.70 6.46 25.53
C THR A 402 1.09 7.88 25.96
N TYR A 403 2.21 8.04 26.68
CA TYR A 403 2.72 9.35 27.06
C TYR A 403 2.98 10.25 25.85
N ILE A 404 3.63 9.72 24.80
CA ILE A 404 3.90 10.47 23.56
C ILE A 404 2.57 10.84 22.87
N ARG A 405 1.61 9.91 22.81
CA ARG A 405 0.29 10.09 22.15
C ARG A 405 -0.66 11.05 22.87
N ARG A 406 -0.41 11.35 24.14
CA ARG A 406 -1.17 12.29 24.97
C ARG A 406 -0.35 13.52 25.39
N GLY A 407 0.90 13.60 24.95
CA GLY A 407 1.83 14.66 25.32
C GLY A 407 1.76 15.85 24.37
N TRP A 408 2.10 17.02 24.89
CA TRP A 408 2.18 18.27 24.11
C TRP A 408 0.84 18.62 23.44
N GLY A 409 0.79 18.71 22.10
CA GLY A 409 -0.45 18.92 21.33
C GLY A 409 -1.13 17.63 20.87
N ASN A 410 -0.65 16.44 21.27
CA ASN A 410 -1.19 15.18 20.81
C ASN A 410 -2.46 14.77 21.58
N HIS A 411 -3.48 14.38 20.81
CA HIS A 411 -4.76 13.89 21.33
C HIS A 411 -5.12 12.55 20.66
N ALA A 412 -4.53 11.46 21.13
CA ALA A 412 -4.76 10.12 20.56
C ALA A 412 -5.06 9.05 21.61
N SER A 413 -5.62 7.92 21.17
CA SER A 413 -5.99 6.79 22.04
C SER A 413 -4.77 6.23 22.81
N ILE A 414 -5.00 5.61 23.96
CA ILE A 414 -3.93 4.92 24.70
C ILE A 414 -3.50 3.65 23.97
N VAL A 415 -2.29 3.17 24.25
CA VAL A 415 -1.80 1.84 23.84
C VAL A 415 -1.77 0.93 25.06
N ARG A 416 -2.22 -0.31 24.91
CA ARG A 416 -2.23 -1.29 25.99
C ARG A 416 -1.05 -2.26 25.87
N ALA A 417 -0.64 -2.83 27.01
CA ALA A 417 0.42 -3.84 27.03
C ALA A 417 0.08 -5.06 26.15
N GLU A 418 -1.20 -5.46 26.09
CA GLU A 418 -1.62 -6.57 25.23
C GLU A 418 -1.45 -6.27 23.73
N ASP A 419 -1.64 -5.00 23.34
CA ASP A 419 -1.42 -4.56 21.96
C ASP A 419 0.07 -4.63 21.61
N VAL A 420 0.93 -4.16 22.52
CA VAL A 420 2.40 -4.27 22.37
C VAL A 420 2.83 -5.73 22.23
N SER A 421 2.31 -6.62 23.07
CA SER A 421 2.67 -8.05 23.06
C SER A 421 2.36 -8.71 21.71
N ARG A 422 1.25 -8.32 21.09
CA ARG A 422 0.86 -8.77 19.75
C ARG A 422 1.89 -8.36 18.69
N TYR A 423 2.41 -7.13 18.76
CA TYR A 423 3.32 -6.59 17.76
C TYR A 423 4.80 -6.93 17.99
N ARG A 424 5.18 -7.28 19.23
CA ARG A 424 6.56 -7.68 19.58
C ARG A 424 7.09 -8.86 18.77
N HIS A 425 6.20 -9.75 18.36
CA HIS A 425 6.53 -10.96 17.59
C HIS A 425 6.40 -10.75 16.08
N THR A 426 6.03 -9.56 15.62
CA THR A 426 5.97 -9.28 14.19
C THR A 426 7.39 -9.21 13.63
N PRO A 427 7.71 -9.94 12.55
CA PRO A 427 9.01 -9.90 11.91
C PRO A 427 9.45 -8.47 11.55
N ILE A 428 10.77 -8.27 11.52
CA ILE A 428 11.39 -7.09 10.91
C ILE A 428 11.39 -7.36 9.40
N ASP A 429 10.74 -6.47 8.64
CA ASP A 429 10.62 -6.55 7.18
C ASP A 429 11.93 -6.21 6.45
#